data_AF-W5SXJ7-F1
#
_entry.id   AF-W5SXJ7-F1
#
_cell.length_a   1.000
_cell.length_b   1.000
_cell.length_c   1.000
_cell.angle_alpha   90.00
_cell.angle_beta   90.00
_cell.angle_gamma   90.00
#
_symmetry.space_group_name_H-M   'P 1'
#
loop_
_entity.id
_entity.type
_entity.pdbx_description
1 polymer ?
#
loop_
_entity_poly.entity_id
_entity_poly.type
_entity_poly.pdbx_seq_one_letter_code
_entity_poly.pdbx_strand_id
1 'polypeptide(L)'
;MKKSIVSIYMLTLMCLFSCDINFLNELLGKSREKFLEETDNVKDLNSKEENQEGKENQVDVSKVKRDVVVNKDFMEKSIELSQIKLTEDQESYLISKDAEANAMQNRIDFKLLKINEKYDELDKSLSELKKMEAFVIKAESDFDEARRGISGNEHVTKALPYLYEAIKTVKVSRHIAEVGYNGQLNALEHVKAAAEYAKSLIKSALGESAQARASGYYYVQRMIDNISKAETNLSKAKNMFGEIELKLDTLRNDMKQAKNDFTVLEKAYQLLLEVNKR
;
A
#
# COMPACT_ATOMS: atom_id res chain seq x y z
N MET A 1 12.91 -37.16 -2.08
CA MET A 1 12.57 -36.48 -3.35
C MET A 1 13.84 -35.89 -3.94
N LYS A 2 14.10 -36.07 -5.24
CA LYS A 2 15.33 -35.58 -5.89
C LYS A 2 15.37 -34.05 -5.77
N LYS A 3 16.45 -33.50 -5.18
CA LYS A 3 16.63 -32.06 -4.94
C LYS A 3 16.38 -31.18 -6.18
N SER A 4 16.57 -31.75 -7.38
CA SER A 4 16.32 -31.11 -8.68
C SER A 4 14.84 -30.80 -8.97
N ILE A 5 13.88 -31.57 -8.44
CA ILE A 5 12.45 -31.36 -8.73
C ILE A 5 11.94 -30.13 -7.97
N VAL A 6 12.33 -29.99 -6.70
CA VAL A 6 11.92 -28.86 -5.85
C VAL A 6 12.45 -27.54 -6.39
N SER A 7 13.69 -27.52 -6.90
CA SER A 7 14.26 -26.31 -7.51
C SER A 7 13.58 -25.93 -8.83
N ILE A 8 13.11 -26.91 -9.62
CA ILE A 8 12.32 -26.63 -10.82
C ILE A 8 10.96 -26.03 -10.42
N TYR A 9 10.26 -26.59 -9.43
CA TYR A 9 8.98 -26.02 -8.96
C TYR A 9 9.14 -24.61 -8.39
N MET A 10 10.21 -24.35 -7.63
CA MET A 10 10.49 -23.01 -7.09
C MET A 10 10.84 -22.00 -8.18
N LEU A 11 11.55 -22.42 -9.23
CA LEU A 11 11.87 -21.57 -10.38
C LEU A 11 10.62 -21.24 -11.20
N THR A 12 9.75 -22.22 -11.45
CA THR A 12 8.47 -22.01 -12.13
C THR A 12 7.54 -21.10 -11.33
N LEU A 13 7.48 -21.24 -10.00
CA LEU A 13 6.74 -20.34 -9.12
C LEU A 13 7.29 -18.91 -9.17
N MET A 14 8.60 -18.73 -9.12
CA MET A 14 9.22 -17.40 -9.24
C MET A 14 8.95 -16.74 -10.60
N CYS A 15 8.97 -17.51 -11.70
CA CYS A 15 8.61 -17.00 -13.02
C CYS A 15 7.13 -16.60 -13.12
N LEU A 16 6.23 -17.30 -12.42
CA LEU A 16 4.79 -16.95 -12.37
C LEU A 16 4.54 -15.69 -11.52
N PHE A 17 5.36 -15.41 -10.51
CA PHE A 17 5.29 -14.17 -9.72
C PHE A 17 5.93 -12.96 -10.41
N SER A 18 6.84 -13.16 -11.36
CA SER A 18 7.47 -12.07 -12.13
C SER A 18 6.74 -11.73 -13.43
N CYS A 19 5.74 -12.52 -13.83
CA CYS A 19 4.86 -12.18 -14.95
C CYS A 19 3.77 -11.21 -14.48
N ASP A 20 3.61 -10.12 -15.23
CA ASP A 20 2.55 -9.12 -15.06
C ASP A 20 1.19 -9.83 -14.90
N ILE A 21 0.49 -9.56 -13.79
CA ILE A 21 -0.82 -10.14 -13.48
C ILE A 21 -1.83 -9.83 -14.60
N ASN A 22 -1.65 -8.72 -15.31
CA ASN A 22 -2.47 -8.37 -16.47
C ASN A 22 -2.22 -9.31 -17.66
N PHE A 23 -0.97 -9.72 -17.90
CA PHE A 23 -0.65 -10.70 -18.94
C PHE A 23 -1.22 -12.08 -18.61
N LEU A 24 -1.16 -12.49 -17.34
CA LEU A 24 -1.74 -13.76 -16.90
C LEU A 24 -3.27 -13.78 -17.04
N ASN A 25 -3.93 -12.67 -16.69
CA ASN A 25 -5.38 -12.50 -16.87
C ASN A 25 -5.77 -12.49 -18.35
N GLU A 26 -4.99 -11.86 -19.22
CA GLU A 26 -5.24 -11.86 -20.66
C GLU A 26 -5.09 -13.27 -21.28
N LEU A 27 -4.10 -14.04 -20.83
CA LEU A 27 -3.84 -15.41 -21.30
C LEU A 27 -4.89 -16.41 -20.78
N LEU A 28 -5.37 -16.23 -19.54
CA LEU A 28 -6.50 -16.97 -18.98
C LEU A 28 -7.83 -16.62 -19.67
N GLY A 29 -8.03 -15.34 -20.04
CA GLY A 29 -9.17 -14.91 -20.85
C GLY A 29 -9.18 -15.59 -22.22
N LYS A 30 -8.05 -15.54 -22.93
CA LYS A 30 -7.87 -16.17 -24.26
C LYS A 30 -8.03 -17.68 -24.25
N SER A 31 -7.57 -18.37 -23.20
CA SER A 31 -7.76 -19.83 -23.09
C SER A 31 -9.20 -20.22 -22.75
N ARG A 32 -9.94 -19.40 -21.98
CA ARG A 32 -11.38 -19.61 -21.73
C ARG A 32 -12.23 -19.39 -22.99
N GLU A 33 -11.95 -18.36 -23.77
CA GLU A 33 -12.65 -18.14 -25.06
C GLU A 33 -12.42 -19.31 -26.00
N LYS A 34 -11.18 -19.78 -26.13
CA LYS A 34 -10.85 -20.91 -27.01
C LYS A 34 -11.52 -22.22 -26.56
N PHE A 35 -11.63 -22.47 -25.26
CA PHE A 35 -12.31 -23.66 -24.73
C PHE A 35 -13.82 -23.64 -24.96
N LEU A 36 -14.45 -22.45 -24.88
CA LEU A 36 -15.88 -22.28 -25.14
C LEU A 36 -16.20 -22.43 -26.63
N GLU A 37 -15.37 -21.84 -27.50
CA GLU A 37 -15.49 -21.94 -28.96
C GLU A 37 -15.30 -23.38 -29.46
N GLU A 38 -14.45 -24.17 -28.79
CA GLU A 38 -14.23 -25.59 -29.10
C GLU A 38 -15.38 -26.48 -28.58
N THR A 39 -16.04 -26.13 -27.46
CA THR A 39 -17.23 -26.87 -26.98
C THR A 39 -18.52 -26.56 -27.73
N ASP A 40 -18.66 -25.37 -28.31
CA ASP A 40 -19.81 -25.02 -29.15
C ASP A 40 -19.70 -25.64 -30.55
N ASN A 41 -18.49 -25.83 -31.07
CA ASN A 41 -18.26 -26.54 -32.35
C ASN A 41 -18.47 -28.07 -32.28
N VAL A 42 -18.56 -28.67 -31.09
CA VAL A 42 -18.80 -30.12 -30.93
C VAL A 42 -20.30 -30.47 -30.88
N LYS A 43 -21.19 -29.49 -30.73
CA LYS A 43 -22.64 -29.71 -30.74
C LYS A 43 -23.26 -29.88 -32.15
N ASP A 44 -22.48 -29.72 -33.21
CA ASP A 44 -22.98 -29.73 -34.60
C ASP A 44 -22.53 -30.93 -35.46
N LEU A 45 -21.97 -31.98 -34.83
CA LEU A 45 -21.62 -33.22 -35.54
C LEU A 45 -22.54 -34.36 -35.12
N ASN A 46 -23.76 -34.36 -35.67
CA ASN A 46 -24.53 -35.58 -35.81
C ASN A 46 -25.03 -35.78 -37.25
N SER A 47 -24.59 -36.91 -37.81
CA SER A 47 -25.17 -37.72 -38.91
C SER A 47 -24.94 -37.29 -40.37
N LYS A 48 -24.24 -38.16 -41.13
CA LYS A 48 -24.84 -38.95 -42.23
C LYS A 48 -23.91 -40.04 -42.80
N GLU A 49 -24.56 -41.10 -43.26
CA GLU A 49 -24.10 -42.43 -43.70
C GLU A 49 -23.32 -42.44 -45.03
N GLU A 50 -22.41 -43.40 -45.24
CA GLU A 50 -22.59 -44.52 -46.19
C GLU A 50 -21.36 -45.47 -46.27
N ASN A 51 -21.64 -46.76 -46.06
CA ASN A 51 -21.17 -47.96 -46.77
C ASN A 51 -19.66 -48.22 -47.00
N GLN A 52 -19.13 -49.19 -46.24
CA GLN A 52 -18.32 -50.28 -46.82
C GLN A 52 -18.49 -51.58 -46.02
N GLU A 53 -18.80 -52.63 -46.78
CA GLU A 53 -19.23 -53.98 -46.38
C GLU A 53 -18.03 -54.92 -46.18
N GLY A 54 -18.07 -55.76 -45.14
CA GLY A 54 -17.06 -56.82 -44.93
C GLY A 54 -17.13 -57.51 -43.55
N LYS A 55 -18.00 -58.53 -43.45
CA LYS A 55 -18.03 -59.77 -42.60
C LYS A 55 -16.90 -59.94 -41.55
N GLU A 56 -17.07 -60.46 -40.33
CA GLU A 56 -18.03 -61.41 -39.74
C GLU A 56 -17.82 -61.51 -38.20
N ASN A 57 -18.90 -61.79 -37.47
CA ASN A 57 -19.04 -62.54 -36.19
C ASN A 57 -18.98 -61.87 -34.79
N GLN A 58 -20.19 -61.83 -34.21
CA GLN A 58 -20.63 -62.08 -32.81
C GLN A 58 -20.32 -61.00 -31.73
N VAL A 59 -21.28 -60.51 -30.93
CA VAL A 59 -22.46 -61.15 -30.29
C VAL A 59 -23.65 -60.16 -30.20
N ASP A 60 -24.86 -60.64 -30.50
CA ASP A 60 -26.15 -59.96 -30.29
C ASP A 60 -26.85 -60.54 -29.05
N VAL A 61 -27.22 -59.68 -28.09
CA VAL A 61 -28.31 -59.93 -27.13
C VAL A 61 -29.13 -58.65 -26.96
N SER A 62 -29.79 -58.24 -28.04
CA SER A 62 -30.95 -57.38 -28.00
C SER A 62 -32.16 -58.16 -27.48
N LYS A 63 -32.43 -58.07 -26.16
CA LYS A 63 -33.76 -58.30 -25.55
C LYS A 63 -33.71 -57.90 -24.07
N VAL A 64 -34.24 -56.72 -23.75
CA VAL A 64 -35.25 -56.47 -22.70
C VAL A 64 -35.62 -54.97 -22.80
N LYS A 65 -36.76 -54.66 -23.42
CA LYS A 65 -37.51 -53.44 -23.08
C LYS A 65 -37.99 -53.59 -21.63
N ARG A 66 -37.68 -52.63 -20.77
CA ARG A 66 -38.43 -52.42 -19.52
C ARG A 66 -38.49 -50.93 -19.23
N ASP A 67 -39.72 -50.50 -19.01
CA ASP A 67 -40.14 -49.14 -18.69
C ASP A 67 -39.30 -48.52 -17.58
N VAL A 68 -38.67 -47.37 -17.86
CA VAL A 68 -38.24 -46.47 -16.79
C VAL A 68 -39.39 -45.54 -16.52
N VAL A 69 -40.23 -45.97 -15.58
CA VAL A 69 -41.12 -45.11 -14.80
C VAL A 69 -40.30 -43.92 -14.33
N VAL A 70 -40.66 -42.72 -14.79
CA VAL A 70 -40.12 -41.47 -14.24
C VAL A 70 -40.56 -41.42 -12.79
N ASN A 71 -39.64 -41.75 -11.89
CA ASN A 71 -39.87 -41.73 -10.47
C ASN A 71 -39.99 -40.27 -10.02
N LYS A 72 -41.21 -39.75 -9.90
CA LYS A 72 -41.50 -38.39 -9.38
C LYS A 72 -40.90 -38.18 -7.98
N ASP A 73 -40.69 -39.25 -7.22
CA ASP A 73 -40.09 -39.21 -5.88
C ASP A 73 -38.61 -38.77 -5.88
N PHE A 74 -37.90 -38.85 -7.01
CA PHE A 74 -36.52 -38.33 -7.09
C PHE A 74 -36.47 -36.82 -7.30
N MET A 75 -37.56 -36.23 -7.81
CA MET A 75 -37.74 -34.77 -7.88
C MET A 75 -38.33 -34.21 -6.58
N GLU A 76 -39.04 -35.01 -5.79
CA GLU A 76 -39.59 -34.60 -4.49
C GLU A 76 -38.52 -34.55 -3.37
N LYS A 77 -37.34 -35.11 -3.65
CA LYS A 77 -36.09 -34.89 -2.90
C LYS A 77 -35.11 -33.98 -3.66
N SER A 78 -35.60 -33.06 -4.49
CA SER A 78 -34.90 -31.78 -4.62
C SER A 78 -34.91 -31.20 -3.23
N ILE A 79 -33.85 -31.48 -2.47
CA ILE A 79 -33.49 -30.76 -1.25
C ILE A 79 -33.77 -29.31 -1.61
N GLU A 80 -34.79 -28.73 -0.98
CA GLU A 80 -34.87 -27.30 -0.91
C GLU A 80 -33.47 -26.91 -0.44
N LEU A 81 -32.67 -26.39 -1.36
CA LEU A 81 -31.52 -25.54 -1.07
C LEU A 81 -32.13 -24.27 -0.48
N SER A 82 -32.88 -24.45 0.62
CA SER A 82 -33.12 -23.49 1.66
C SER A 82 -31.77 -22.84 1.83
N GLN A 83 -31.75 -21.53 1.57
CA GLN A 83 -30.58 -20.71 1.82
C GLN A 83 -29.99 -21.19 3.13
N ILE A 84 -28.80 -21.79 3.07
CA ILE A 84 -28.16 -22.37 4.24
C ILE A 84 -28.03 -21.20 5.20
N LYS A 85 -28.89 -21.15 6.22
CA LYS A 85 -28.86 -20.08 7.20
C LYS A 85 -27.88 -20.50 8.27
N LEU A 86 -27.09 -19.54 8.71
CA LEU A 86 -26.23 -19.71 9.87
C LEU A 86 -27.09 -20.10 11.08
N THR A 87 -26.53 -20.94 11.94
CA THR A 87 -27.15 -21.21 13.24
C THR A 87 -27.08 -19.97 14.13
N GLU A 88 -27.92 -19.91 15.17
CA GLU A 88 -27.90 -18.80 16.15
C GLU A 88 -26.52 -18.64 16.81
N ASP A 89 -25.84 -19.74 17.10
CA ASP A 89 -24.49 -19.74 17.66
C ASP A 89 -23.45 -19.17 16.67
N GLN A 90 -23.54 -19.55 15.39
CA GLN A 90 -22.66 -19.04 14.34
C GLN A 90 -22.86 -17.54 14.14
N GLU A 91 -24.11 -17.08 14.09
CA GLU A 91 -24.43 -15.66 13.97
C GLU A 91 -23.94 -14.86 15.17
N SER A 92 -24.16 -15.38 16.39
CA SER A 92 -23.68 -14.75 17.62
C SER A 92 -22.15 -14.63 17.65
N TYR A 93 -21.44 -15.64 17.15
CA TYR A 93 -19.98 -15.59 17.03
C TYR A 93 -19.52 -14.52 16.03
N LEU A 94 -20.15 -14.43 14.86
CA LEU A 94 -19.85 -13.40 13.87
C LEU A 94 -20.10 -12.00 14.41
N ILE A 95 -21.21 -11.77 15.11
CA ILE A 95 -21.52 -10.49 15.75
C ILE A 95 -20.42 -10.08 16.73
N SER A 96 -19.95 -11.01 17.56
CA SER A 96 -18.83 -10.76 18.49
C SER A 96 -17.55 -10.37 17.75
N LYS A 97 -17.22 -11.06 16.66
CA LYS A 97 -16.02 -10.77 15.86
C LYS A 97 -16.12 -9.49 15.05
N ASP A 98 -17.31 -9.14 14.56
CA ASP A 98 -17.56 -7.84 13.93
C ASP A 98 -17.37 -6.70 14.94
N ALA A 99 -17.84 -6.87 16.18
CA ALA A 99 -17.63 -5.89 17.23
C ALA A 99 -16.12 -5.69 17.54
N GLU A 100 -15.36 -6.79 17.61
CA GLU A 100 -13.90 -6.75 17.78
C GLU A 100 -13.21 -6.04 16.61
N ALA A 101 -13.57 -6.38 15.37
CA ALA A 101 -13.03 -5.76 14.16
C ALA A 101 -13.35 -4.26 14.09
N ASN A 102 -14.59 -3.86 14.39
CA ASN A 102 -15.00 -2.46 14.42
C ASN A 102 -14.30 -1.66 15.52
N ALA A 103 -14.12 -2.24 16.71
CA ALA A 103 -13.34 -1.62 17.77
C ALA A 103 -11.88 -1.41 17.32
N MET A 104 -11.30 -2.37 16.59
CA MET A 104 -9.96 -2.24 16.02
C MET A 104 -9.89 -1.18 14.92
N GLN A 105 -10.89 -1.11 14.03
CA GLN A 105 -11.03 -0.08 13.01
C GLN A 105 -10.94 1.33 13.62
N ASN A 106 -11.70 1.58 14.68
CA ASN A 106 -11.68 2.86 15.39
C ASN A 106 -10.29 3.20 15.97
N ARG A 107 -9.59 2.21 16.54
CA ARG A 107 -8.22 2.39 17.06
C ARG A 107 -7.23 2.71 15.94
N ILE A 108 -7.39 2.09 14.77
CA ILE A 108 -6.56 2.34 13.60
C ILE A 108 -6.81 3.73 13.04
N ASP A 109 -8.08 4.12 12.85
CA ASP A 109 -8.44 5.44 12.31
C ASP A 109 -7.95 6.58 13.22
N PHE A 110 -8.12 6.44 14.54
CA PHE A 110 -7.55 7.39 15.50
C PHE A 110 -6.03 7.50 15.39
N LYS A 111 -5.33 6.38 15.16
CA LYS A 111 -3.88 6.39 15.03
C LYS A 111 -3.43 7.01 13.70
N LEU A 112 -4.13 6.72 12.60
CA LEU A 112 -3.88 7.33 11.29
C LEU A 112 -4.06 8.85 11.33
N LEU A 113 -5.07 9.34 12.05
CA LEU A 113 -5.29 10.77 12.24
C LEU A 113 -4.06 11.43 12.90
N LYS A 114 -3.57 10.86 14.01
CA LYS A 114 -2.34 11.35 14.67
C LYS A 114 -1.10 11.27 13.79
N ILE A 115 -0.98 10.23 12.96
CA ILE A 115 0.13 10.08 12.01
C ILE A 115 0.09 11.20 10.98
N ASN A 116 -1.09 11.49 10.42
CA ASN A 116 -1.24 12.56 9.43
C ASN A 116 -0.97 13.95 10.03
N GLU A 117 -1.43 14.22 11.26
CA GLU A 117 -1.11 15.48 11.96
C GLU A 117 0.41 15.70 12.07
N LYS A 118 1.17 14.65 12.37
CA LYS A 118 2.64 14.72 12.44
C LYS A 118 3.29 14.81 11.07
N TYR A 119 2.73 14.16 10.07
CA TYR A 119 3.19 14.29 8.69
C TYR A 119 3.10 15.75 8.23
N ASP A 120 1.95 16.39 8.45
CA ASP A 120 1.72 17.80 8.09
C ASP A 120 2.64 18.75 8.88
N GLU A 121 2.92 18.47 10.16
CA GLU A 121 3.89 19.22 10.97
C GLU A 121 5.31 19.17 10.36
N LEU A 122 5.77 17.99 9.95
CA LEU A 122 7.08 17.80 9.35
C LEU A 122 7.16 18.43 7.95
N ASP A 123 6.15 18.23 7.11
CA ASP A 123 6.10 18.77 5.74
C ASP A 123 6.12 20.30 5.73
N LYS A 124 5.37 20.93 6.65
CA LYS A 124 5.40 22.38 6.82
C LYS A 124 6.80 22.88 7.22
N SER A 125 7.49 22.16 8.11
CA SER A 125 8.84 22.51 8.56
C SER A 125 9.86 22.38 7.43
N LEU A 126 9.77 21.33 6.61
CA LEU A 126 10.59 21.14 5.40
C LEU A 126 10.35 22.25 4.38
N SER A 127 9.08 22.64 4.18
CA SER A 127 8.72 23.76 3.31
C SER A 127 9.32 25.09 3.79
N GLU A 128 9.40 25.33 5.11
CA GLU A 128 10.08 26.50 5.67
C GLU A 128 11.61 26.45 5.41
N LEU A 129 12.25 25.29 5.62
CA LEU A 129 13.68 25.11 5.35
C LEU A 129 14.02 25.33 3.87
N LYS A 130 13.15 24.91 2.96
CA LYS A 130 13.30 25.14 1.51
C LYS A 130 13.22 26.62 1.15
N LYS A 131 12.36 27.40 1.83
CA LYS A 131 12.32 28.86 1.66
C LYS A 131 13.60 29.52 2.14
N MET A 132 14.15 29.06 3.27
CA MET A 132 15.45 29.54 3.76
C MET A 132 16.56 29.25 2.76
N GLU A 133 16.58 28.07 2.15
CA GLU A 133 17.56 27.70 1.12
C GLU A 133 17.54 28.65 -0.08
N ALA A 134 16.35 28.96 -0.61
CA ALA A 134 16.21 29.91 -1.71
C ALA A 134 16.77 31.29 -1.36
N PHE A 135 16.57 31.75 -0.12
CA PHE A 135 17.14 33.01 0.36
C PHE A 135 18.66 32.93 0.52
N VAL A 136 19.20 31.83 1.05
CA VAL A 136 20.64 31.60 1.17
C VAL A 136 21.32 31.66 -0.20
N ILE A 137 20.77 30.99 -1.21
CA ILE A 137 21.30 31.01 -2.59
C ILE A 137 21.36 32.45 -3.12
N LYS A 138 20.30 33.23 -2.88
CA LYS A 138 20.27 34.65 -3.26
C LYS A 138 21.34 35.46 -2.52
N ALA A 139 21.45 35.30 -1.20
CA ALA A 139 22.44 35.99 -0.40
C ALA A 139 23.88 35.64 -0.82
N GLU A 140 24.15 34.39 -1.18
CA GLU A 140 25.43 33.93 -1.74
C GLU A 140 25.76 34.59 -3.08
N SER A 141 24.79 34.63 -4.01
CA SER A 141 24.96 35.29 -5.30
C SER A 141 25.29 36.78 -5.14
N ASP A 142 24.53 37.49 -4.30
CA ASP A 142 24.69 38.92 -4.07
C ASP A 142 26.00 39.22 -3.32
N PHE A 143 26.41 38.32 -2.40
CA PHE A 143 27.74 38.37 -1.78
C PHE A 143 28.87 38.27 -2.81
N ASP A 144 28.77 37.33 -3.75
CA ASP A 144 29.79 37.14 -4.80
C ASP A 144 29.83 38.29 -5.80
N GLU A 145 28.70 38.92 -6.10
CA GLU A 145 28.64 40.15 -6.90
C GLU A 145 29.31 41.32 -6.17
N ALA A 146 28.90 41.57 -4.92
CA ALA A 146 29.48 42.63 -4.09
C ALA A 146 31.00 42.45 -3.91
N ARG A 147 31.47 41.20 -3.78
CA ARG A 147 32.89 40.86 -3.70
C ARG A 147 33.68 41.17 -4.97
N ARG A 148 33.06 41.03 -6.15
CA ARG A 148 33.69 41.34 -7.45
C ARG A 148 33.70 42.84 -7.76
N GLY A 149 32.70 43.58 -7.27
CA GLY A 149 32.58 45.04 -7.44
C GLY A 149 33.47 45.88 -6.53
N ILE A 150 34.29 45.28 -5.66
CA ILE A 150 35.16 46.00 -4.71
C ILE A 150 36.32 46.67 -5.44
N SER A 151 36.11 47.86 -6.00
CA SER A 151 37.15 48.87 -6.05
C SER A 151 36.69 50.10 -5.27
N GLY A 152 37.10 50.20 -4.01
CA GLY A 152 37.12 51.47 -3.26
C GLY A 152 36.05 51.75 -2.19
N ASN A 153 35.05 50.88 -1.94
CA ASN A 153 34.03 51.13 -0.90
C ASN A 153 34.36 50.42 0.43
N GLU A 154 34.96 51.16 1.38
CA GLU A 154 35.38 50.66 2.71
C GLU A 154 34.22 50.05 3.52
N HIS A 155 32.99 50.53 3.32
CA HIS A 155 31.81 50.03 4.03
C HIS A 155 31.40 48.63 3.54
N VAL A 156 31.57 48.33 2.25
CA VAL A 156 31.33 46.99 1.68
C VAL A 156 32.34 46.00 2.26
N THR A 157 33.60 46.41 2.36
CA THR A 157 34.69 45.59 2.92
C THR A 157 34.43 45.19 4.38
N LYS A 158 33.72 46.01 5.17
CA LYS A 158 33.37 45.71 6.56
C LYS A 158 32.15 44.79 6.70
N ALA A 159 31.18 44.85 5.77
CA ALA A 159 29.95 44.06 5.84
C ALA A 159 30.12 42.61 5.34
N LEU A 160 30.99 42.41 4.33
CA LEU A 160 31.17 41.10 3.68
C LEU A 160 31.59 39.96 4.63
N PRO A 161 32.54 40.14 5.58
CA PRO A 161 32.91 39.07 6.50
C PRO A 161 31.73 38.59 7.36
N TYR A 162 30.89 39.51 7.84
CA TYR A 162 29.71 39.17 8.64
C TYR A 162 28.66 38.41 7.83
N LEU A 163 28.43 38.83 6.58
CA LEU A 163 27.51 38.13 5.69
C LEU A 163 28.00 36.71 5.36
N TYR A 164 29.29 36.56 5.08
CA TYR A 164 29.89 35.25 4.79
C TYR A 164 29.72 34.27 5.96
N GLU A 165 30.04 34.69 7.18
CA GLU A 165 29.87 33.83 8.35
C GLU A 165 28.39 33.50 8.62
N ALA A 166 27.48 34.46 8.42
CA ALA A 166 26.05 34.22 8.58
C ALA A 166 25.51 33.20 7.55
N ILE A 167 25.91 33.32 6.28
CA ILE A 167 25.59 32.36 5.20
C ILE A 167 26.08 30.96 5.59
N LYS A 168 27.35 30.84 5.98
CA LYS A 168 27.97 29.57 6.34
C LYS A 168 27.25 28.91 7.51
N THR A 169 26.92 29.70 8.54
CA THR A 169 26.26 29.22 9.75
C THR A 169 24.87 28.68 9.44
N VAL A 170 24.04 29.46 8.74
CA VAL A 170 22.68 29.03 8.42
C VAL A 170 22.64 27.83 7.46
N LYS A 171 23.63 27.70 6.55
CA LYS A 171 23.73 26.49 5.70
C LYS A 171 23.89 25.23 6.53
N VAL A 172 24.74 25.28 7.56
CA VAL A 172 24.99 24.14 8.43
C VAL A 172 23.75 23.81 9.25
N SER A 173 23.18 24.78 9.98
CA SER A 173 22.02 24.51 10.84
C SER A 173 20.77 24.12 10.05
N ARG A 174 20.52 24.75 8.89
CA ARG A 174 19.45 24.35 7.96
C ARG A 174 19.63 22.91 7.49
N HIS A 175 20.84 22.53 7.06
CA HIS A 175 21.11 21.19 6.55
C HIS A 175 20.89 20.13 7.62
N ILE A 176 21.36 20.37 8.86
CA ILE A 176 21.14 19.47 9.99
C ILE A 176 19.63 19.26 10.23
N ALA A 177 18.87 20.35 10.29
CA ALA A 177 17.42 20.28 10.44
C ALA A 177 16.78 19.51 9.28
N GLU A 178 17.09 19.85 8.03
CA GLU A 178 16.52 19.22 6.84
C GLU A 178 16.75 17.71 6.80
N VAL A 179 17.99 17.26 7.06
CA VAL A 179 18.32 15.83 7.12
C VAL A 179 17.50 15.13 8.21
N GLY A 180 17.39 15.75 9.39
CA GLY A 180 16.63 15.22 10.50
C GLY A 180 15.14 15.08 10.19
N TYR A 181 14.52 16.14 9.66
CA TYR A 181 13.11 16.16 9.28
C TYR A 181 12.80 15.17 8.15
N ASN A 182 13.61 15.10 7.10
CA ASN A 182 13.44 14.12 6.01
C ASN A 182 13.53 12.68 6.54
N GLY A 183 14.47 12.41 7.45
CA GLY A 183 14.59 11.11 8.10
C GLY A 183 13.33 10.69 8.86
N GLN A 184 12.70 11.62 9.59
CA GLN A 184 11.46 11.32 10.32
C GLN A 184 10.22 11.26 9.40
N LEU A 185 10.20 12.02 8.31
CA LEU A 185 9.12 11.94 7.32
C LEU A 185 9.08 10.55 6.67
N ASN A 186 10.24 10.05 6.21
CA ASN A 186 10.37 8.70 5.68
C ASN A 186 9.97 7.62 6.71
N ALA A 187 10.35 7.81 7.98
CA ALA A 187 9.92 6.92 9.04
C ALA A 187 8.39 6.92 9.23
N LEU A 188 7.75 8.09 9.19
CA LEU A 188 6.28 8.21 9.27
C LEU A 188 5.58 7.52 8.10
N GLU A 189 6.15 7.53 6.89
CA GLU A 189 5.58 6.81 5.75
C GLU A 189 5.51 5.30 6.02
N HIS A 190 6.55 4.72 6.63
CA HIS A 190 6.54 3.31 7.05
C HIS A 190 5.49 3.04 8.13
N VAL A 191 5.34 3.95 9.11
CA VAL A 191 4.30 3.84 10.14
C VAL A 191 2.91 3.88 9.53
N LYS A 192 2.68 4.83 8.61
CA LYS A 192 1.42 4.99 7.90
C LYS A 192 1.08 3.74 7.09
N ALA A 193 2.05 3.20 6.35
CA ALA A 193 1.86 1.98 5.58
C ALA A 193 1.45 0.79 6.47
N ALA A 194 2.07 0.63 7.65
CA ALA A 194 1.70 -0.43 8.59
C ALA A 194 0.27 -0.26 9.15
N ALA A 195 -0.13 0.98 9.46
CA ALA A 195 -1.47 1.29 9.94
C ALA A 195 -2.55 1.11 8.84
N GLU A 196 -2.28 1.54 7.61
CA GLU A 196 -3.16 1.32 6.46
C GLU A 196 -3.27 -0.17 6.11
N TYR A 197 -2.18 -0.93 6.22
CA TYR A 197 -2.24 -2.38 6.05
C TYR A 197 -3.13 -3.03 7.11
N ALA A 198 -3.01 -2.64 8.38
CA ALA A 198 -3.92 -3.09 9.44
C ALA A 198 -5.39 -2.74 9.13
N LYS A 199 -5.65 -1.54 8.60
CA LYS A 199 -6.99 -1.12 8.15
C LYS A 199 -7.53 -2.02 7.05
N SER A 200 -6.71 -2.36 6.06
CA SER A 200 -7.11 -3.24 4.96
C SER A 200 -7.47 -4.65 5.46
N LEU A 201 -6.74 -5.17 6.44
CA LEU A 201 -7.02 -6.47 7.06
C LEU A 201 -8.35 -6.48 7.80
N ILE A 202 -8.68 -5.40 8.52
CA ILE A 202 -9.98 -5.26 9.19
C ILE A 202 -11.13 -5.19 8.18
N LYS A 203 -10.97 -4.45 7.08
CA LYS A 203 -11.96 -4.46 5.99
C LYS A 203 -12.17 -5.86 5.43
N SER A 204 -11.09 -6.60 5.20
CA SER A 204 -11.17 -8.00 4.75
C SER A 204 -11.89 -8.89 5.78
N ALA A 205 -11.59 -8.75 7.08
CA ALA A 205 -12.25 -9.51 8.14
C ALA A 205 -13.78 -9.28 8.15
N LEU A 206 -14.21 -8.03 8.07
CA LEU A 206 -15.64 -7.67 7.99
C LEU A 206 -16.29 -8.19 6.69
N GLY A 207 -15.54 -8.19 5.58
CA GLY A 207 -15.99 -8.77 4.31
C GLY A 207 -16.22 -10.29 4.39
N GLU A 208 -15.31 -11.03 5.03
CA GLU A 208 -15.45 -12.48 5.26
C GLU A 208 -16.67 -12.78 6.14
N SER A 209 -16.92 -11.95 7.17
CA SER A 209 -18.12 -12.04 8.02
C SER A 209 -19.41 -11.82 7.23
N ALA A 210 -19.45 -10.80 6.36
CA ALA A 210 -20.59 -10.54 5.49
C ALA A 210 -20.81 -11.68 4.47
N GLN A 211 -19.73 -12.24 3.92
CA GLN A 211 -19.81 -13.37 3.00
C GLN A 211 -20.35 -14.63 3.69
N ALA A 212 -19.92 -14.92 4.92
CA ALA A 212 -20.43 -16.04 5.69
C ALA A 212 -21.95 -15.94 5.88
N ARG A 213 -22.47 -14.75 6.20
CA ARG A 213 -23.92 -14.50 6.32
C ARG A 213 -24.66 -14.62 4.98
N ALA A 214 -24.07 -14.13 3.90
CA ALA A 214 -24.71 -14.15 2.58
C ALA A 214 -24.77 -15.56 1.97
N SER A 215 -23.74 -16.36 2.18
CA SER A 215 -23.60 -17.69 1.57
C SER A 215 -24.06 -18.84 2.47
N GLY A 216 -24.16 -18.61 3.78
CA GLY A 216 -24.33 -19.70 4.76
C GLY A 216 -23.07 -20.51 5.02
N TYR A 217 -21.98 -20.22 4.32
CA TYR A 217 -20.72 -20.95 4.46
C TYR A 217 -19.91 -20.40 5.63
N TYR A 218 -20.01 -21.08 6.77
CA TYR A 218 -19.33 -20.70 8.01
C TYR A 218 -17.85 -21.10 8.02
N TYR A 219 -17.00 -20.25 7.42
CA TYR A 219 -15.54 -20.38 7.48
C TYR A 219 -14.90 -19.10 8.06
N VAL A 220 -14.68 -19.10 9.38
CA VAL A 220 -14.26 -17.90 10.14
C VAL A 220 -12.76 -17.77 10.36
N GLN A 221 -11.97 -18.79 10.01
CA GLN A 221 -10.53 -18.80 10.31
C GLN A 221 -9.81 -17.59 9.70
N ARG A 222 -10.12 -17.26 8.45
CA ARG A 222 -9.49 -16.13 7.76
C ARG A 222 -9.87 -14.79 8.39
N MET A 223 -11.10 -14.63 8.87
CA MET A 223 -11.54 -13.44 9.61
C MET A 223 -10.70 -13.27 10.88
N ILE A 224 -10.56 -14.33 11.67
CA ILE A 224 -9.79 -14.33 12.92
C ILE A 224 -8.32 -14.00 12.64
N ASP A 225 -7.73 -14.63 11.62
CA ASP A 225 -6.35 -14.39 11.20
C ASP A 225 -6.14 -12.93 10.78
N ASN A 226 -7.09 -12.34 10.06
CA ASN A 226 -7.02 -10.95 9.62
C ASN A 226 -7.08 -9.98 10.82
N ILE A 227 -7.97 -10.21 11.79
CA ILE A 227 -8.07 -9.41 13.01
C ILE A 227 -6.74 -9.48 13.80
N SER A 228 -6.20 -10.69 13.98
CA SER A 228 -4.92 -10.88 14.69
C SER A 228 -3.74 -10.20 13.99
N LYS A 229 -3.66 -10.33 12.65
CA LYS A 229 -2.63 -9.64 11.84
C LYS A 229 -2.78 -8.12 11.91
N ALA A 230 -4.01 -7.61 11.91
CA ALA A 230 -4.26 -6.18 12.05
C ALA A 230 -3.77 -5.66 13.41
N GLU A 231 -4.01 -6.39 14.49
CA GLU A 231 -3.51 -6.02 15.82
C GLU A 231 -1.99 -5.98 15.89
N THR A 232 -1.34 -6.99 15.30
CA THR A 232 0.13 -7.07 15.22
C THR A 232 0.70 -5.86 14.47
N ASN A 233 0.12 -5.52 13.32
CA ASN A 233 0.57 -4.39 12.50
C ASN A 233 0.29 -3.03 13.17
N LEU A 234 -0.87 -2.88 13.82
CA LEU A 234 -1.18 -1.68 14.58
C LEU A 234 -0.21 -1.50 15.76
N SER A 235 0.17 -2.59 16.43
CA SER A 235 1.14 -2.56 17.53
C SER A 235 2.54 -2.16 17.03
N LYS A 236 2.96 -2.71 15.89
CA LYS A 236 4.20 -2.30 15.21
C LYS A 236 4.18 -0.81 14.85
N ALA A 237 3.09 -0.33 14.26
CA ALA A 237 2.92 1.08 13.92
C ALA A 237 2.96 1.98 15.17
N LYS A 238 2.35 1.56 16.28
CA LYS A 238 2.41 2.30 17.55
C LYS A 238 3.83 2.43 18.09
N ASN A 239 4.60 1.36 18.09
CA ASN A 239 5.97 1.36 18.60
C ASN A 239 6.86 2.29 17.76
N MET A 240 6.82 2.12 16.43
CA MET A 240 7.57 2.97 15.51
C MET A 240 7.18 4.45 15.62
N PHE A 241 5.88 4.74 15.77
CA PHE A 241 5.42 6.11 15.96
C PHE A 241 5.95 6.72 17.27
N GLY A 242 5.99 5.94 18.35
CA GLY A 242 6.56 6.39 19.62
C GLY A 242 8.04 6.77 19.50
N GLU A 243 8.82 6.01 18.73
CA GLU A 243 10.22 6.35 18.46
C GLU A 243 10.37 7.66 17.67
N ILE A 244 9.44 7.93 16.75
CA ILE A 244 9.41 9.20 16.01
C ILE A 244 9.08 10.35 16.96
N GLU A 245 8.06 10.20 17.82
CA GLU A 245 7.66 11.21 18.79
C GLU A 245 8.83 11.62 19.71
N LEU A 246 9.64 10.66 20.16
CA LEU A 246 10.83 10.93 20.98
C LEU A 246 11.90 11.76 20.24
N LYS A 247 11.99 11.64 18.91
CA LYS A 247 12.98 12.37 18.10
C LYS A 247 12.51 13.77 17.71
N LEU A 248 11.20 14.04 17.75
CA LEU A 248 10.63 15.33 17.34
C LEU A 248 11.15 16.50 18.19
N ASP A 249 11.39 16.31 19.49
CA ASP A 249 11.87 17.40 20.35
C ASP A 249 13.27 17.87 19.97
N THR A 250 14.16 16.94 19.62
CA THR A 250 15.48 17.26 19.06
C THR A 250 15.34 18.04 17.75
N LEU A 251 14.47 17.58 16.83
CA LEU A 251 14.24 18.27 15.56
C LEU A 251 13.70 19.68 15.73
N ARG A 252 12.80 19.89 16.69
CA ARG A 252 12.28 21.24 16.99
C ARG A 252 13.38 22.18 17.47
N ASN A 253 14.37 21.67 18.21
CA ASN A 253 15.53 22.45 18.60
C ASN A 253 16.42 22.77 17.39
N ASP A 254 16.67 21.80 16.51
CA ASP A 254 17.43 22.03 15.26
C ASP A 254 16.75 23.06 14.37
N MET A 255 15.42 22.99 14.22
CA MET A 255 14.64 23.99 13.48
C MET A 255 14.72 25.38 14.12
N LYS A 256 14.66 25.45 15.45
CA LYS A 256 14.81 26.71 16.18
C LYS A 256 16.20 27.32 15.94
N GLN A 257 17.24 26.51 15.95
CA GLN A 257 18.60 26.96 15.65
C GLN A 257 18.69 27.48 14.21
N ALA A 258 18.17 26.73 13.23
CA ALA A 258 18.11 27.17 11.84
C ALA A 258 17.38 28.53 11.68
N LYS A 259 16.25 28.72 12.37
CA LYS A 259 15.50 30.00 12.38
C LYS A 259 16.31 31.16 12.98
N ASN A 260 17.02 30.91 14.07
CA ASN A 260 17.86 31.92 14.71
C ASN A 260 19.00 32.35 13.77
N ASP A 261 19.71 31.38 13.20
CA ASP A 261 20.81 31.63 12.26
C ASP A 261 20.32 32.32 10.98
N PHE A 262 19.12 31.96 10.51
CA PHE A 262 18.46 32.62 9.39
C PHE A 262 18.16 34.09 9.69
N THR A 263 17.68 34.40 10.90
CA THR A 263 17.46 35.80 11.34
C THR A 263 18.77 36.60 11.37
N VAL A 264 19.90 35.96 11.74
CA VAL A 264 21.23 36.59 11.68
C VAL A 264 21.63 36.86 10.24
N LEU A 265 21.40 35.90 9.33
CA LEU A 265 21.63 36.08 7.90
C LEU A 265 20.82 37.26 7.35
N GLU A 266 19.52 37.34 7.64
CA GLU A 266 18.66 38.43 7.18
C GLU A 266 19.21 39.80 7.60
N LYS A 267 19.66 39.94 8.85
CA LYS A 267 20.27 41.18 9.37
C LYS A 267 21.58 41.51 8.65
N ALA A 268 22.48 40.53 8.50
CA ALA A 268 23.75 40.73 7.80
C ALA A 268 23.54 41.10 6.33
N TYR A 269 22.52 40.51 5.70
CA TYR A 269 22.17 40.76 4.32
C TYR A 269 21.55 42.16 4.12
N GLN A 270 20.72 42.64 5.05
CA GLN A 270 20.23 44.03 5.01
C GLN A 270 21.36 45.06 5.12
N LEU A 271 22.39 44.80 5.95
CA LEU A 271 23.56 45.69 6.03
C LEU A 271 24.28 45.80 4.67
N LEU A 272 24.40 44.69 3.91
CA LEU A 272 24.97 44.75 2.56
C LEU A 272 24.12 45.63 1.63
N LEU A 273 22.80 45.48 1.66
CA LEU A 273 21.89 46.26 0.82
C LEU A 273 21.90 47.76 1.16
N GLU A 274 22.00 48.13 2.43
CA GLU A 274 22.11 49.52 2.86
C GLU A 274 23.41 50.17 2.39
N VAL A 275 24.51 49.42 2.41
CA VAL A 275 25.81 49.88 1.93
C VAL A 275 25.80 50.09 0.41
N ASN A 276 25.15 49.21 -0.36
CA ASN A 276 25.08 49.35 -1.82
C ASN A 276 24.19 50.50 -2.30
N LYS A 277 23.35 51.08 -1.43
CA LYS A 277 22.50 52.25 -1.74
C LYS A 277 23.21 53.59 -1.51
N ARG A 278 24.38 53.60 -0.88
CA ARG A 278 25.17 54.80 -0.55
C ARG A 278 26.38 54.93 -1.46
#